data_AF-A0AAW4KYV2-F1
#
_entry.id   AF-A0AAW4KYV2-F1
#
_cell.length_a   1.000
_cell.length_b   1.000
_cell.length_c   1.000
_cell.angle_alpha   90.00
_cell.angle_beta   90.00
_cell.angle_gamma   90.00
#
_symmetry.space_group_name_H-M   'P 1'
#
loop_
_entity.id
_entity.type
_entity.pdbx_description
1 polymer ?
#
loop_
_entity_poly.entity_id
_entity_poly.type
_entity_poly.pdbx_seq_one_letter_code
_entity_poly.pdbx_strand_id
1 'polypeptide(L)'
;LLLTMIEKFDGGPVGVDSLAAAISEERHTIEDVLEPYLIQQGYIMRTPRGRVVTRHAYLHFGLNIPSRLGEMPVVDEFLDAVDD
;
A
#
# COMPACT_ATOMS: atom_id res chain seq x y z
N LEU A 1 -5.93 -0.91 -8.49
CA LEU A 1 -5.78 -1.09 -7.03
C LEU A 1 -5.00 0.04 -6.37
N LEU A 2 -3.70 0.23 -6.64
CA LEU A 2 -2.90 1.29 -5.99
C LEU A 2 -3.47 2.71 -6.18
N LEU A 3 -3.77 3.11 -7.43
CA LEU A 3 -4.40 4.41 -7.71
C LEU A 3 -5.73 4.55 -6.98
N THR A 4 -6.53 3.49 -6.90
CA THR A 4 -7.79 3.50 -6.14
C THR A 4 -7.55 3.80 -4.66
N MET A 5 -6.53 3.20 -4.05
CA MET A 5 -6.17 3.48 -2.66
C MET A 5 -5.73 4.93 -2.49
N ILE A 6 -4.91 5.46 -3.41
CA ILE A 6 -4.43 6.84 -3.38
C ILE A 6 -5.60 7.83 -3.54
N GLU A 7 -6.42 7.68 -4.58
CA GLU A 7 -7.42 8.67 -4.96
C GLU A 7 -8.71 8.58 -4.12
N LYS A 8 -9.19 7.36 -3.82
CA LYS A 8 -10.47 7.18 -3.10
C LYS A 8 -10.32 7.09 -1.59
N PHE A 9 -9.14 6.72 -1.10
CA PHE A 9 -8.90 6.49 0.32
C PHE A 9 -7.72 7.30 0.87
N ASP A 10 -7.26 8.31 0.11
CA ASP A 10 -6.12 9.18 0.46
C ASP A 10 -4.81 8.41 0.72
N GLY A 11 -4.71 7.16 0.26
CA GLY A 11 -3.60 6.24 0.55
C GLY A 11 -3.84 5.28 1.72
N GLY A 12 -5.01 5.32 2.36
CA GLY A 12 -5.42 4.41 3.44
C GLY A 12 -5.28 4.99 4.85
N PRO A 13 -5.56 4.19 5.90
CA PRO A 13 -5.83 2.74 5.87
C PRO A 13 -7.22 2.36 5.33
N VAL A 14 -7.30 1.32 4.52
CA VAL A 14 -8.55 0.78 3.96
C VAL A 14 -8.69 -0.74 4.18
N GLY A 15 -9.88 -1.19 4.60
CA GLY A 15 -10.18 -2.62 4.76
C GLY A 15 -10.33 -3.34 3.40
N VAL A 16 -10.05 -4.65 3.35
CA VAL A 16 -10.10 -5.39 2.08
C VAL A 16 -11.49 -5.43 1.47
N ASP A 17 -12.54 -5.56 2.28
CA ASP A 17 -13.91 -5.60 1.76
C ASP A 17 -14.29 -4.27 1.08
N SER A 18 -13.87 -3.14 1.67
CA SER A 18 -14.06 -1.82 1.07
C SER A 18 -13.22 -1.63 -0.19
N LEU A 19 -11.98 -2.13 -0.20
CA LEU A 19 -11.10 -2.06 -1.36
C LEU A 19 -11.63 -2.91 -2.52
N ALA A 20 -12.06 -4.14 -2.23
CA ALA A 20 -12.70 -5.07 -3.14
C ALA A 20 -13.93 -4.45 -3.80
N ALA A 21 -14.83 -3.89 -2.99
CA ALA A 21 -16.01 -3.18 -3.48
C ALA A 21 -15.64 -1.98 -4.37
N ALA A 22 -14.59 -1.23 -4.02
CA ALA A 22 -14.20 -0.01 -4.74
C ALA A 22 -13.58 -0.25 -6.13
N ILE A 23 -13.06 -1.46 -6.38
CA ILE A 23 -12.50 -1.87 -7.68
C ILE A 23 -13.32 -2.98 -8.37
N SER A 24 -14.45 -3.38 -7.79
CA SER A 24 -15.32 -4.46 -8.30
C SER A 24 -14.58 -5.80 -8.48
N GLU A 25 -13.72 -6.14 -7.53
CA GLU A 25 -12.98 -7.41 -7.49
C GLU A 25 -13.38 -8.27 -6.30
N GLU A 26 -13.08 -9.56 -6.37
CA GLU A 26 -13.21 -10.45 -5.23
C GLU A 26 -12.12 -10.20 -4.19
N ARG A 27 -12.50 -10.27 -2.91
CA ARG A 27 -11.55 -10.17 -1.79
C ARG A 27 -10.38 -11.13 -1.94
N HIS A 28 -10.65 -12.38 -2.30
CA HIS A 28 -9.64 -13.43 -2.40
C HIS A 28 -8.61 -13.12 -3.51
N THR A 29 -9.06 -12.59 -4.65
CA THR A 29 -8.16 -12.11 -5.71
C THR A 29 -7.19 -11.06 -5.17
N ILE A 30 -7.66 -10.13 -4.35
CA ILE A 30 -6.78 -9.11 -3.76
C ILE A 30 -5.78 -9.74 -2.80
N GLU A 31 -6.22 -10.57 -1.84
CA GLU A 31 -5.36 -11.10 -0.78
C GLU A 31 -4.35 -12.13 -1.27
N ASP A 32 -4.73 -12.96 -2.23
CA ASP A 32 -3.99 -14.17 -2.61
C ASP A 32 -3.24 -14.01 -3.93
N VAL A 33 -3.67 -13.07 -4.78
CA VAL A 33 -3.04 -12.83 -6.09
C VAL A 33 -2.31 -11.49 -6.14
N LEU A 34 -2.97 -10.39 -5.76
CA LEU A 34 -2.43 -9.04 -5.97
C LEU A 34 -1.49 -8.58 -4.84
N GLU A 35 -1.93 -8.71 -3.59
CA GLU A 35 -1.19 -8.24 -2.42
C GLU A 35 0.21 -8.87 -2.27
N PRO A 36 0.44 -10.17 -2.51
CA PRO A 36 1.76 -10.76 -2.32
C PRO A 36 2.85 -10.03 -3.11
N TYR A 37 2.58 -9.73 -4.39
CA TYR A 37 3.50 -8.97 -5.23
C TYR A 37 3.65 -7.51 -4.77
N LEU A 38 2.52 -6.83 -4.49
CA LEU A 38 2.55 -5.41 -4.12
C LEU A 38 3.21 -5.14 -2.77
N ILE A 39 3.12 -6.09 -1.83
CA ILE A 39 3.84 -6.04 -0.55
C ILE A 39 5.32 -6.33 -0.78
N GLN A 40 5.67 -7.35 -1.57
CA GLN A 40 7.07 -7.67 -1.87
C GLN A 40 7.81 -6.52 -2.58
N GLN A 41 7.14 -5.81 -3.48
CA GLN A 41 7.68 -4.62 -4.15
C GLN A 41 7.63 -3.35 -3.27
N GLY A 42 7.13 -3.45 -2.04
CA GLY A 42 7.07 -2.33 -1.11
C GLY A 42 6.03 -1.26 -1.45
N TYR A 43 5.03 -1.54 -2.30
CA TYR A 43 3.97 -0.58 -2.67
C TYR A 43 2.82 -0.51 -1.65
N ILE A 44 2.55 -1.60 -0.94
CA ILE A 44 1.50 -1.70 0.08
C ILE A 44 2.07 -2.25 1.38
N MET A 45 1.54 -1.75 2.50
CA MET A 45 1.75 -2.30 3.82
C MET A 45 0.42 -2.74 4.45
N ARG A 46 0.42 -3.90 5.11
CA ARG A 46 -0.71 -4.34 5.95
C ARG A 46 -0.56 -3.75 7.35
N THR A 47 -1.64 -3.20 7.88
CA THR A 47 -1.73 -2.73 9.28
C THR A 47 -2.98 -3.35 9.94
N PRO A 48 -3.08 -3.35 11.28
CA PRO A 48 -4.30 -3.80 11.96
C PRO A 48 -5.56 -3.01 11.55
N ARG A 49 -5.39 -1.79 11.03
CA ARG A 49 -6.49 -0.90 10.61
C ARG A 49 -6.84 -1.04 9.12
N GLY A 50 -6.05 -1.80 8.34
CA GLY A 50 -6.23 -1.95 6.90
C GLY A 50 -4.93 -1.80 6.10
N ARG A 51 -5.06 -1.70 4.79
CA ARG A 51 -3.95 -1.54 3.83
C ARG A 51 -3.63 -0.07 3.66
N VAL A 52 -2.35 0.25 3.62
CA VAL A 52 -1.84 1.60 3.38
C VAL A 52 -0.87 1.52 2.20
N VAL A 53 -0.95 2.47 1.28
CA VAL A 53 0.07 2.59 0.22
C VAL A 53 1.29 3.30 0.76
N THR A 54 2.48 2.85 0.35
CA THR A 54 3.73 3.44 0.80
C THR A 54 4.13 4.62 -0.08
N ARG A 55 5.20 5.32 0.32
CA ARG A 55 5.87 6.31 -0.53
C ARG A 55 6.24 5.78 -1.91
N HIS A 56 6.62 4.50 -2.02
CA HIS A 56 7.02 3.89 -3.30
C HIS A 56 5.88 3.88 -4.31
N ALA A 57 4.63 3.70 -3.85
CA ALA A 57 3.47 3.74 -4.73
C ALA A 57 3.27 5.13 -5.33
N TYR A 58 3.39 6.20 -4.53
CA TYR A 58 3.30 7.58 -5.03
C TYR A 58 4.40 7.88 -6.05
N LEU A 59 5.64 7.50 -5.74
CA LEU A 59 6.79 7.70 -6.63
C LEU A 59 6.62 6.95 -7.96
N HIS A 60 6.10 5.73 -7.92
CA HIS A 60 5.85 4.92 -9.12
C HIS A 60 4.89 5.61 -10.11
N PHE A 61 3.89 6.34 -9.60
CA PHE A 61 2.95 7.10 -10.44
C PHE A 61 3.36 8.56 -10.67
N GLY A 62 4.55 8.99 -10.19
CA GLY A 62 5.00 10.39 -10.31
C GLY A 62 4.15 11.38 -9.52
N LEU A 63 3.49 10.93 -8.44
CA LEU A 63 2.61 11.74 -7.62
C LEU A 63 3.37 12.41 -6.46
N ASN A 64 2.86 13.56 -6.03
CA ASN A 64 3.36 14.21 -4.81
C ASN A 64 3.09 13.33 -3.60
N ILE A 65 4.11 13.16 -2.77
CA ILE A 65 4.01 12.37 -1.54
C ILE A 65 3.31 13.23 -0.48
N PRO A 66 2.20 12.77 0.13
CA PRO A 66 1.57 13.44 1.25
C PRO A 66 2.54 13.66 2.40
N SER A 67 2.51 14.84 3.03
CA SER A 67 3.43 15.21 4.13
C SER A 67 3.39 14.19 5.28
N ARG A 68 2.23 13.59 5.56
CA ARG A 68 2.02 12.55 6.57
C ARG A 68 2.83 11.26 6.36
N LEU A 69 3.34 11.02 5.14
CA LEU A 69 4.19 9.86 4.82
C LEU A 69 5.68 10.18 4.91
N GLY A 70 6.07 11.46 5.00
CA GLY A 70 7.47 11.86 5.18
C GLY A 70 8.06 11.48 6.54
N GLU A 71 7.19 11.15 7.51
CA GLU A 71 7.56 10.74 8.87
C GLU A 71 7.58 9.21 9.04
N MET A 72 7.20 8.43 8.02
CA MET A 72 7.28 6.97 8.10
C MET A 72 8.71 6.51 7.84
N PRO A 73 9.27 5.62 8.68
CA PRO A 73 10.59 5.05 8.44
C PRO A 73 10.64 4.42 7.05
N VAL A 74 11.70 4.74 6.30
CA VAL A 74 11.86 4.30 4.92
C VAL A 74 12.02 2.78 4.91
N VAL A 75 11.44 2.11 3.92
CA VAL A 75 11.57 0.65 3.75
C VAL A 75 13.03 0.19 3.65
N ASP A 76 13.96 1.07 3.25
CA ASP A 76 15.40 0.80 3.28
C ASP A 76 15.89 0.51 4.72
N GLU A 77 15.36 1.18 5.75
CA GLU A 77 15.71 0.85 7.16
C GLU A 77 15.23 -0.56 7.56
N PHE A 78 14.18 -1.08 6.92
CA PHE A 78 13.69 -2.44 7.17
C PHE A 78 14.44 -3.51 6.37
N LEU A 79 15.08 -3.14 5.26
CA LEU A 79 15.93 -4.05 4.48
C LEU A 79 17.34 -4.11 5.09
N ASP A 80 17.88 -2.96 5.49
CA ASP A 80 19.18 -2.87 6.18
C ASP A 80 19.18 -3.58 7.54
N ALA A 81 18.01 -3.74 8.19
CA ALA A 81 17.86 -4.42 9.47
C ALA A 81 17.71 -5.96 9.37
N VAL A 82 17.67 -6.52 8.16
CA VAL A 82 17.54 -7.97 7.93
C VAL A 82 18.87 -8.61 7.51
N ASP A 83 19.87 -7.78 7.18
CA ASP A 83 21.23 -8.20 6.79
C ASP A 83 22.25 -8.21 7.96
N ASP A 84 21.82 -8.07 9.22
CA ASP A 84 22.65 -8.18 10.44
C ASP A 84 22.20 -9.33 11.37
#